data_AF-A0A7C2VJZ8-F1
#
_entry.id   AF-A0A7C2VJZ8-F1
#
_cell.length_a   1.000
_cell.length_b   1.000
_cell.length_c   1.000
_cell.angle_alpha   90.00
_cell.angle_beta   90.00
_cell.angle_gamma   90.00
#
_symmetry.space_group_name_H-M   'P 1'
#
loop_
_entity.id
_entity.type
_entity.pdbx_description
1 polymer ?
#
loop_
_entity_poly.entity_id
_entity_poly.type
_entity_poly.pdbx_seq_one_letter_code
_entity_poly.pdbx_strand_id
1 'polypeptide(L)'
;MELLSAGGLALGEFGLFHGHAWPDPSLLECRYLVAGHMHPVVVFRGAPYFRTSSRVWLLMDCDGRTLASEMARRGKLRSAPERVRVSKLIIMPSFNEFLGGQALNSRRPREESLIGPVLRCGCVRLEEAEVLMLDGTFLGTVSQLRRGLP
;
A
#
# COMPACT_ATOMS: atom_id res chain seq x y z
N MET A 1 20.74 -3.54 16.42
CA MET A 1 19.50 -3.33 15.66
C MET A 1 19.40 -1.84 15.40
N GLU A 2 19.51 -1.42 14.15
CA GLU A 2 19.38 -0.02 13.77
C GLU A 2 17.90 0.30 13.51
N LEU A 3 17.38 1.35 14.15
CA LEU A 3 16.00 1.81 13.95
C LEU A 3 16.00 2.89 12.88
N LEU A 4 15.42 2.58 11.73
CA LEU A 4 15.31 3.51 10.60
C LEU A 4 14.13 4.47 10.78
N SER A 5 14.22 5.64 10.16
CA SER A 5 13.13 6.61 10.16
C SER A 5 11.90 6.09 9.40
N ALA A 6 10.73 6.65 9.66
CA ALA A 6 9.50 6.30 8.95
C ALA A 6 9.56 6.55 7.42
N GLY A 7 10.50 7.39 6.97
CA GLY A 7 10.77 7.67 5.56
C GLY A 7 11.40 6.50 4.80
N GLY A 8 12.01 5.54 5.51
CA GLY A 8 12.41 4.27 4.92
C GLY A 8 13.85 4.17 4.43
N LEU A 9 14.13 3.11 3.67
CA LEU A 9 15.45 2.73 3.16
C LEU A 9 15.33 2.09 1.78
N ALA A 10 16.33 2.34 0.92
CA ALA A 10 16.51 1.66 -0.35
C ALA A 10 17.31 0.35 -0.18
N LEU A 11 16.80 -0.73 -0.78
CA LEU A 11 17.44 -2.03 -0.89
C LEU A 11 17.41 -2.48 -2.35
N GLY A 12 18.48 -2.16 -3.09
CA GLY A 12 18.53 -2.38 -4.54
C GLY A 12 17.43 -1.60 -5.27
N GLU A 13 16.54 -2.30 -5.99
CA GLU A 13 15.43 -1.66 -6.71
C GLU A 13 14.19 -1.40 -5.83
N PHE A 14 14.23 -1.75 -4.54
CA PHE A 14 13.11 -1.67 -3.61
C PHE A 14 13.28 -0.54 -2.60
N GLY A 15 12.29 0.35 -2.49
CA GLY A 15 12.20 1.34 -1.43
C GLY A 15 11.20 0.88 -0.36
N LEU A 16 11.68 0.66 0.85
CA LEU A 16 10.87 0.17 1.97
C LEU A 16 10.55 1.32 2.91
N PHE A 17 9.28 1.58 3.22
CA PHE A 17 8.89 2.65 4.14
C PHE A 17 7.63 2.28 4.94
N HIS A 18 7.34 2.98 6.05
CA HIS A 18 6.29 2.51 6.96
C HIS A 18 4.88 2.69 6.37
N GLY A 19 4.63 3.70 5.52
CA GLY A 19 3.36 3.91 4.83
C GLY A 19 2.43 4.97 5.46
N HIS A 20 2.55 5.26 6.77
CA HIS A 20 1.82 6.38 7.40
C HIS A 20 2.45 7.76 7.10
N ALA A 21 3.69 7.77 6.62
CA ALA A 21 4.46 8.97 6.28
C ALA A 21 4.82 8.98 4.79
N TRP A 22 5.30 10.12 4.31
CA TRP A 22 5.91 10.21 2.99
C TRP A 22 7.23 9.41 2.96
N PRO A 23 7.53 8.69 1.87
CA PRO A 23 8.83 8.05 1.71
C PRO A 23 9.93 9.12 1.67
N ASP A 24 11.15 8.71 2.02
CA ASP A 24 12.33 9.52 1.79
C ASP A 24 12.46 9.82 0.28
N PRO A 25 12.82 11.06 -0.12
CA PRO A 25 12.98 11.42 -1.53
C PRO A 25 13.87 10.47 -2.34
N SER A 26 14.90 9.88 -1.71
CA SER A 26 15.79 8.91 -2.37
C SER A 26 15.05 7.66 -2.85
N LEU A 27 13.91 7.30 -2.23
CA LEU A 27 13.13 6.14 -2.65
C LEU A 27 12.41 6.35 -3.99
N LEU A 28 12.34 7.59 -4.51
CA LEU A 28 11.82 7.86 -5.86
C LEU A 28 12.71 7.27 -6.96
N GLU A 29 13.96 6.95 -6.65
CA GLU A 29 14.91 6.27 -7.55
C GLU A 29 14.76 4.74 -7.54
N CYS A 30 14.01 4.19 -6.60
CA CYS A 30 13.64 2.78 -6.59
C CYS A 30 12.56 2.50 -7.63
N ARG A 31 12.50 1.26 -8.14
CA ARG A 31 11.46 0.83 -9.08
C ARG A 31 10.17 0.40 -8.37
N TYR A 32 10.33 -0.24 -7.21
CA TYR A 32 9.26 -0.78 -6.40
C TYR A 32 9.25 -0.09 -5.05
N LEU A 33 8.10 0.44 -4.64
CA LEU A 33 7.87 0.89 -3.28
C LEU A 33 7.13 -0.19 -2.50
N VAL A 34 7.58 -0.49 -1.28
CA VAL A 34 6.90 -1.41 -0.36
C VAL A 34 6.52 -0.64 0.90
N ALA A 35 5.23 -0.61 1.22
CA ALA A 35 4.68 0.13 2.34
C ALA A 35 3.95 -0.80 3.32
N GLY A 36 4.12 -0.54 4.62
CA GLY A 36 3.33 -1.18 5.68
C GLY A 36 2.11 -0.35 6.08
N HIS A 37 1.82 -0.33 7.40
CA HIS A 37 0.83 0.50 8.09
C HIS A 37 -0.64 0.16 7.82
N MET A 38 -1.05 0.01 6.56
CA MET A 38 -2.45 -0.25 6.20
C MET A 38 -2.93 -1.62 6.69
N HIS A 39 -2.04 -2.62 6.73
CA HIS A 39 -2.35 -4.01 7.10
C HIS A 39 -3.57 -4.55 6.31
N PRO A 40 -3.49 -4.64 4.97
CA PRO A 40 -4.63 -5.01 4.15
C PRO A 40 -5.13 -6.43 4.44
N VAL A 41 -6.45 -6.58 4.55
CA VAL A 41 -7.14 -7.86 4.74
C VAL A 41 -8.34 -7.98 3.80
N VAL A 42 -8.72 -9.21 3.48
CA VAL A 42 -10.02 -9.55 2.88
C VAL A 42 -10.87 -10.28 3.91
N VAL A 43 -12.12 -9.86 4.05
CA VAL A 43 -13.07 -10.51 4.95
C VAL A 43 -13.96 -11.46 4.16
N PHE A 44 -13.84 -12.75 4.41
CA PHE A 44 -14.72 -13.78 3.89
C PHE A 44 -15.94 -13.93 4.80
N ARG A 45 -17.12 -14.01 4.21
CA ARG A 45 -18.39 -14.25 4.91
C ARG A 45 -18.90 -15.61 4.48
N GLY A 46 -19.12 -16.50 5.44
CA GLY A 46 -19.73 -17.82 5.22
C GLY A 46 -21.20 -17.80 5.66
N ALA A 47 -21.57 -18.76 6.51
CA ALA A 47 -22.85 -18.76 7.23
C ALA A 47 -23.14 -17.41 7.92
N PRO A 48 -24.40 -17.09 8.29
CA PRO A 48 -24.83 -15.74 8.72
C PRO A 48 -24.00 -15.09 9.83
N TYR A 49 -23.29 -15.89 10.63
CA TYR A 49 -22.45 -15.44 11.74
C TYR A 49 -20.96 -15.77 11.58
N PHE A 50 -20.56 -16.41 10.48
CA PHE A 50 -19.17 -16.80 10.25
C PHE A 50 -18.46 -15.77 9.38
N ARG A 51 -17.45 -15.12 9.98
CA ARG A 51 -16.55 -14.19 9.30
C ARG A 51 -15.13 -14.57 9.61
N THR A 52 -14.32 -14.73 8.57
CA THR A 52 -12.86 -14.88 8.71
C THR A 52 -12.17 -13.79 7.91
N SER A 53 -11.05 -13.30 8.41
CA SER A 53 -10.22 -12.31 7.73
C SER A 53 -8.88 -12.91 7.37
N SER A 54 -8.49 -12.77 6.12
CA SER A 54 -7.17 -13.18 5.66
C SER A 54 -6.34 -11.96 5.32
N ARG A 55 -5.09 -11.96 5.78
CA ARG A 55 -4.07 -10.99 5.39
C ARG A 55 -3.70 -11.19 3.93
N VAL A 56 -3.51 -10.08 3.21
CA VAL A 56 -3.24 -10.10 1.77
C VAL A 56 -2.12 -9.13 1.43
N TRP A 57 -1.48 -9.36 0.29
CA TRP A 57 -0.66 -8.39 -0.41
C TRP A 57 -1.54 -7.57 -1.33
N LEU A 58 -1.19 -6.29 -1.47
CA LEU A 58 -1.82 -5.39 -2.42
C LEU A 58 -0.77 -4.90 -3.40
N LEU A 59 -0.96 -5.12 -4.69
CA LEU A 59 -0.02 -4.72 -5.74
C LEU A 59 -0.71 -3.74 -6.68
N MET A 60 -0.08 -2.61 -6.97
CA MET A 60 -0.64 -1.62 -7.89
C MET A 60 0.42 -0.86 -8.68
N ASP A 61 0.04 -0.37 -9.85
CA ASP A 61 0.84 0.61 -10.58
C ASP A 61 0.92 1.91 -9.79
N CYS A 62 2.11 2.52 -9.84
CA CYS A 62 2.37 3.80 -9.20
C CYS A 62 2.98 4.76 -10.24
N ASP A 63 2.31 5.89 -10.46
CA ASP A 63 2.83 7.00 -11.21
C ASP A 63 3.85 7.76 -10.35
N GLY A 64 5.12 7.40 -10.51
CA GLY A 64 6.23 8.05 -9.81
C GLY A 64 6.32 9.55 -10.07
N ARG A 65 5.91 10.05 -11.25
CA ARG A 65 5.97 11.49 -11.56
C ARG A 65 4.93 12.25 -10.74
N THR A 66 3.70 11.72 -10.70
CA THR A 66 2.65 12.26 -9.85
C THR A 66 3.07 12.22 -8.38
N LEU A 67 3.65 11.09 -7.92
CA LEU A 67 4.17 10.98 -6.55
C LEU A 67 5.23 12.04 -6.23
N ALA A 68 6.23 12.23 -7.11
CA ALA A 68 7.28 13.23 -6.94
C ALA A 68 6.71 14.65 -6.90
N SER A 69 5.78 14.98 -7.82
CA SER A 69 5.11 16.28 -7.86
C SER A 69 4.33 16.58 -6.57
N GLU A 70 3.63 15.57 -6.04
CA GLU A 70 2.88 15.67 -4.78
C GLU A 70 3.79 15.86 -3.57
N MET A 71 4.93 15.17 -3.54
CA MET A 71 5.95 15.36 -2.51
C MET A 71 6.57 16.77 -2.58
N ALA A 72 6.84 17.28 -3.79
CA ALA A 72 7.32 18.64 -4.01
C ALA A 72 6.33 19.68 -3.45
N ARG A 73 5.05 19.58 -3.86
CA ARG A 73 3.98 20.51 -3.45
C ARG A 73 3.82 20.59 -1.94
N ARG A 74 4.11 19.49 -1.22
CA ARG A 74 3.99 19.39 0.24
C ARG A 74 5.29 19.67 0.99
N GLY A 75 6.34 20.16 0.31
CA GLY A 75 7.63 20.47 0.91
C GLY A 75 8.36 19.24 1.46
N LYS A 76 8.12 18.06 0.86
CA LYS A 76 8.76 16.79 1.26
C LYS A 76 9.99 16.45 0.43
N LEU A 77 10.22 17.17 -0.67
CA LEU A 77 11.48 17.14 -1.41
C LEU A 77 12.39 18.26 -0.89
N ARG A 78 13.56 17.88 -0.35
CA ARG A 78 14.64 18.85 -0.04
C ARG A 78 15.45 19.19 -1.29
N SER A 79 15.60 18.22 -2.17
CA SER A 79 16.19 18.32 -3.51
C SER A 79 15.33 17.54 -4.51
N ALA A 80 15.38 17.91 -5.79
CA ALA A 80 14.79 17.08 -6.83
C ALA A 80 15.56 15.75 -6.92
N PRO A 81 14.89 14.59 -6.97
CA PRO A 81 15.57 13.32 -7.21
C PRO A 81 16.26 13.35 -8.59
N GLU A 82 17.42 12.72 -8.72
CA GLU A 82 18.14 12.69 -10.00
C GLU A 82 17.33 11.97 -11.08
N ARG A 83 16.59 10.94 -10.65
CA ARG A 83 15.70 10.17 -11.52
C ARG A 83 14.49 9.67 -10.75
N VAL A 84 13.32 9.71 -11.40
CA VAL A 84 12.12 9.06 -10.86
C VAL A 84 11.92 7.74 -11.61
N ARG A 85 12.03 6.62 -10.88
CA ARG A 85 11.93 5.26 -11.42
C ARG A 85 10.75 4.46 -10.87
N VAL A 86 10.09 4.97 -9.82
CA VAL A 86 8.95 4.29 -9.18
C VAL A 86 7.87 4.01 -10.21
N SER A 87 7.51 2.74 -10.33
CA SER A 87 6.44 2.25 -11.21
C SER A 87 5.41 1.38 -10.50
N LYS A 88 5.72 0.89 -9.31
CA LYS A 88 4.87 -0.04 -8.55
C LYS A 88 4.84 0.35 -7.07
N LEU A 89 3.67 0.22 -6.45
CA LEU A 89 3.48 0.27 -5.01
C LEU A 89 2.93 -1.07 -4.52
N ILE A 90 3.58 -1.63 -3.52
CA ILE A 90 3.22 -2.90 -2.88
C ILE A 90 2.87 -2.59 -1.43
N ILE A 91 1.68 -2.96 -0.98
CA ILE A 91 1.32 -2.86 0.44
C ILE A 91 1.45 -4.23 1.07
N MET A 92 2.32 -4.33 2.06
CA MET A 92 2.56 -5.57 2.77
C MET A 92 1.51 -5.81 3.86
N PRO A 93 1.11 -7.08 4.09
CA PRO A 93 0.28 -7.44 5.22
C PRO A 93 1.00 -7.21 6.56
N SER A 94 0.24 -7.17 7.66
CA SER A 94 0.86 -7.23 9.00
C SER A 94 1.64 -8.53 9.16
N PHE A 95 2.79 -8.49 9.84
CA PHE A 95 3.48 -9.71 10.23
C PHE A 95 2.69 -10.47 11.31
N ASN A 96 2.17 -9.73 12.30
CA ASN A 96 1.41 -10.27 13.40
C ASN A 96 -0.02 -10.65 12.96
N GLU A 97 -0.40 -11.91 13.20
CA GLU A 97 -1.71 -12.49 12.90
C GLU A 97 -2.84 -11.97 13.79
N PHE A 98 -2.52 -11.51 15.00
CA PHE A 98 -3.50 -10.97 15.95
C PHE A 98 -3.84 -9.51 15.71
N LEU A 99 -3.14 -8.83 14.79
CA LEU A 99 -3.47 -7.47 14.41
C LEU A 99 -4.65 -7.48 13.45
N GLY A 100 -5.64 -6.64 13.77
CA GLY A 100 -6.68 -6.26 12.83
C GLY A 100 -6.07 -5.58 11.60
N GLY A 101 -6.87 -5.52 10.53
CA GLY A 101 -6.43 -4.96 9.27
C GLY A 101 -7.51 -4.14 8.56
N GLN A 102 -7.06 -3.44 7.54
CA GLN A 102 -7.94 -2.66 6.67
C GLN A 102 -8.65 -3.60 5.68
N ALA A 103 -9.94 -3.81 5.87
CA ALA A 103 -10.75 -4.66 5.01
C ALA A 103 -10.96 -4.01 3.63
N LEU A 104 -10.32 -4.56 2.59
CA LEU A 104 -10.37 -4.04 1.23
C LEU A 104 -11.78 -4.15 0.61
N ASN A 105 -12.52 -5.21 0.96
CA ASN A 105 -13.85 -5.51 0.46
C ASN A 105 -14.99 -4.97 1.35
N SER A 106 -14.71 -4.01 2.22
CA SER A 106 -15.72 -3.30 3.00
C SER A 106 -16.39 -2.21 2.15
N ARG A 107 -17.74 -2.19 2.12
CA ARG A 107 -18.52 -1.13 1.46
C ARG A 107 -18.65 0.15 2.28
N ARG A 108 -18.29 0.13 3.57
CA ARG A 108 -18.29 1.33 4.42
C ARG A 108 -16.99 2.10 4.24
N PRO A 109 -17.05 3.43 3.99
CA PRO A 109 -15.87 4.30 4.06
C PRO A 109 -15.22 4.12 5.43
N ARG A 110 -13.89 3.99 5.46
CA ARG A 110 -13.13 3.94 6.71
C ARG A 110 -12.37 5.24 6.89
N GLU A 111 -11.91 5.47 8.11
CA GLU A 111 -11.08 6.60 8.47
C GLU A 111 -9.92 6.75 7.48
N GLU A 112 -9.89 7.89 6.82
CA GLU A 112 -8.89 8.18 5.80
C GLU A 112 -7.48 8.03 6.38
N SER A 113 -7.30 8.40 7.66
CA SER A 113 -6.06 8.34 8.44
C SER A 113 -5.25 7.05 8.25
N LEU A 114 -5.91 5.90 8.14
CA LEU A 114 -5.31 4.55 8.07
C LEU A 114 -4.69 4.18 6.71
N ILE A 115 -4.92 5.01 5.68
CA ILE A 115 -4.53 4.72 4.30
C ILE A 115 -3.14 5.31 3.96
N GLY A 116 -2.62 6.25 4.77
CA GLY A 116 -1.34 6.91 4.51
C GLY A 116 -1.38 7.92 3.36
N PRO A 117 -0.35 8.79 3.22
CA PRO A 117 -0.39 9.91 2.28
C PRO A 117 -0.20 9.51 0.80
N VAL A 118 0.63 8.50 0.51
CA VAL A 118 0.94 8.06 -0.86
C VAL A 118 -0.31 7.55 -1.57
N LEU A 119 -1.12 6.75 -0.87
CA LEU A 119 -2.35 6.19 -1.41
C LEU A 119 -3.46 7.24 -1.63
N ARG A 120 -3.30 8.47 -1.11
CA ARG A 120 -4.28 9.57 -1.26
C ARG A 120 -3.89 10.62 -2.28
N CYS A 121 -2.67 10.59 -2.81
CA CYS A 121 -2.17 11.67 -3.66
C CYS A 121 -2.43 11.46 -5.16
N GLY A 122 -3.24 10.46 -5.52
CA GLY A 122 -3.62 10.19 -6.92
C GLY A 122 -2.53 9.49 -7.75
N CYS A 123 -1.36 9.19 -7.17
CA CYS A 123 -0.29 8.46 -7.86
C CYS A 123 -0.60 6.97 -8.07
N VAL A 124 -1.69 6.47 -7.50
CA VAL A 124 -2.11 5.06 -7.55
C VAL A 124 -3.62 4.96 -7.68
N ARG A 125 -4.09 3.87 -8.30
CA ARG A 125 -5.52 3.57 -8.43
C ARG A 125 -5.87 2.35 -7.59
N LEU A 126 -6.30 2.59 -6.34
CA LEU A 126 -6.60 1.52 -5.38
C LEU A 126 -7.63 0.51 -5.89
N GLU A 127 -8.63 0.95 -6.66
CA GLU A 127 -9.67 0.08 -7.22
C GLU A 127 -9.13 -0.98 -8.21
N GLU A 128 -8.01 -0.69 -8.86
CA GLU A 128 -7.33 -1.57 -9.82
C GLU A 128 -6.25 -2.42 -9.15
N ALA A 129 -5.97 -2.19 -7.87
CA ALA A 129 -4.94 -2.93 -7.17
C ALA A 129 -5.27 -4.42 -7.08
N GLU A 130 -4.30 -5.24 -7.46
CA GLU A 130 -4.33 -6.69 -7.37
C GLU A 130 -4.21 -7.16 -5.92
N VAL A 131 -4.98 -8.19 -5.56
CA VAL A 131 -5.03 -8.73 -4.21
C VAL A 131 -4.55 -10.17 -4.23
N LEU A 132 -3.47 -10.45 -3.50
CA LEU A 132 -2.91 -11.80 -3.37
C LEU A 132 -2.93 -12.25 -1.92
N MET A 133 -3.27 -13.51 -1.66
CA MET A 133 -3.11 -14.13 -0.34
C MET A 133 -1.63 -14.40 -0.03
N LEU A 134 -1.34 -14.74 1.23
CA LEU A 134 0.04 -15.04 1.66
C LEU A 134 0.65 -16.26 0.96
N ASP A 135 -0.19 -17.19 0.50
CA ASP A 135 0.20 -18.38 -0.26
C ASP A 135 0.34 -18.10 -1.78
N GLY A 136 0.12 -16.86 -2.21
CA GLY A 136 0.17 -16.46 -3.62
C GLY A 136 -1.16 -16.59 -4.37
N THR A 137 -2.25 -17.03 -3.72
CA THR A 137 -3.58 -17.12 -4.37
C THR A 137 -4.05 -15.73 -4.81
N PHE A 138 -4.32 -15.56 -6.10
CA PHE A 138 -4.86 -14.31 -6.65
C PHE A 138 -6.38 -14.22 -6.43
N LEU A 139 -6.84 -13.14 -5.80
CA LEU A 139 -8.25 -12.91 -5.47
C LEU A 139 -8.96 -11.93 -6.41
N GLY A 140 -8.25 -11.38 -7.40
CA GLY A 140 -8.76 -10.30 -8.26
C GLY A 140 -8.33 -8.92 -7.79
N THR A 141 -9.03 -7.89 -8.27
CA THR A 141 -8.80 -6.50 -7.90
C THR A 141 -9.68 -6.05 -6.74
N VAL A 142 -9.31 -4.97 -6.06
CA VAL A 142 -10.13 -4.36 -4.99
C VAL A 142 -11.56 -4.08 -5.46
N SER A 143 -11.73 -3.55 -6.66
CA SER A 143 -13.06 -3.25 -7.20
C SER A 143 -13.91 -4.50 -7.43
N GLN A 144 -13.30 -5.61 -7.89
CA GLN A 144 -13.97 -6.90 -8.04
C GLN A 144 -14.43 -7.42 -6.67
N LEU A 145 -13.55 -7.43 -5.68
CA LEU A 145 -13.86 -7.88 -4.31
C LEU A 145 -14.99 -7.08 -3.64
N ARG A 146 -15.10 -5.78 -3.92
CA ARG A 146 -16.16 -4.92 -3.37
C ARG A 146 -17.53 -5.14 -4.03
N ARG A 147 -17.56 -5.52 -5.31
CA ARG A 147 -18.78 -5.92 -6.00
C ARG A 147 -19.32 -7.24 -5.43
N GLY A 148 -18.42 -8.13 -5.04
CA GLY A 148 -18.67 -9.41 -4.41
C GLY A 148 -17.62 -10.39 -4.92
N LEU A 149 -17.14 -11.27 -4.03
CA LEU A 149 -16.52 -12.51 -4.50
C LEU A 149 -17.58 -13.28 -5.30
N PRO A 150 -17.25 -13.92 -6.44
CA PRO A 150 -18.18 -14.87 -7.05
C PRO A 150 -18.66 -15.92 -6.03
#